data_AF-A0A0Q0VSV4-F1
#
_entry.id   AF-A0A0Q0VSV4-F1
#
_cell.length_a   1.000
_cell.length_b   1.000
_cell.length_c   1.000
_cell.angle_alpha   90.00
_cell.angle_beta   90.00
_cell.angle_gamma   90.00
#
_symmetry.space_group_name_H-M   'P 1'
#
loop_
_entity.id
_entity.type
_entity.pdbx_description
1 polymer ?
#
loop_
_entity_poly.entity_id
_entity_poly.type
_entity_poly.pdbx_seq_one_letter_code
_entity_poly.pdbx_strand_id
1 'polypeptide(L)'
;MIFRVKNIFKIFSMLIIMISVFSVSQIMALETDTHRDINESIVQNGIGGFSLDNYLKNQLGMQDGKDTFINNKAVFKWIGDGGEFEDDGLRPRSHFLNPLTNQGLVGICYSALEWATLPVGVQGSEHYS
;
A
#
# COMPACT_ATOMS: atom_id res chain seq x y z
N MET A 1 4.49 52.60 -0.20
CA MET A 1 5.08 51.79 0.88
C MET A 1 6.30 51.07 0.32
N ILE A 2 7.50 51.64 0.46
CA ILE A 2 8.74 51.04 -0.06
C ILE A 2 9.18 50.00 0.98
N PHE A 3 8.92 48.72 0.74
CA PHE A 3 9.56 47.67 1.51
C PHE A 3 11.08 47.85 1.35
N ARG A 4 11.78 48.09 2.45
CA ARG A 4 13.25 48.17 2.43
C ARG A 4 13.77 46.85 1.91
N VAL A 5 14.61 46.87 0.87
CA VAL A 5 15.19 45.70 0.19
C VAL A 5 15.74 44.64 1.16
N LYS A 6 16.27 45.07 2.32
CA LYS A 6 16.72 44.21 3.41
C LYS A 6 15.63 43.31 4.02
N ASN A 7 14.38 43.79 4.09
CA ASN A 7 13.25 43.04 4.61
C ASN A 7 12.78 41.99 3.59
N ILE A 8 12.86 42.30 2.29
CA ILE A 8 12.54 41.36 1.21
C ILE A 8 13.54 40.20 1.24
N PHE A 9 14.84 40.48 1.39
CA PHE A 9 15.86 39.44 1.53
C PHE A 9 15.63 38.53 2.74
N LYS A 10 15.28 39.11 3.91
CA LYS A 10 14.95 38.33 5.11
C LYS A 10 13.75 37.41 4.91
N ILE A 11 12.69 37.92 4.27
CA ILE A 11 11.50 37.12 3.96
C ILE A 11 11.87 35.98 3.01
N PHE A 12 12.63 36.25 1.95
CA PHE A 12 13.10 35.21 1.03
C PHE A 12 13.96 34.15 1.72
N SER A 13 14.90 34.56 2.58
CA SER A 13 15.71 33.61 3.35
C SER A 13 14.87 32.75 4.30
N MET A 14 13.88 33.34 4.99
CA MET A 14 12.96 32.56 5.83
C MET A 14 12.12 31.58 5.01
N LEU A 15 11.66 31.99 3.82
CA LEU A 15 10.87 31.14 2.94
C LEU A 15 11.68 29.94 2.42
N ILE A 16 12.93 30.18 2.01
CA ILE A 16 13.86 29.13 1.57
C ILE A 16 14.12 28.13 2.69
N ILE A 17 14.39 28.62 3.91
CA ILE A 17 14.61 27.76 5.08
C ILE A 17 13.37 26.91 5.36
N MET A 18 12.18 27.54 5.35
CA MET A 18 10.91 26.85 5.58
C MET A 18 10.68 25.75 4.53
N ILE A 19 10.84 26.05 3.24
CA ILE A 19 10.72 25.07 2.17
C ILE A 19 11.72 23.93 2.40
N SER A 20 12.99 24.22 2.66
CA SER A 20 14.01 23.19 2.86
C SER A 20 13.74 22.25 4.06
N VAL A 21 13.15 22.75 5.14
CA VAL A 21 12.80 21.95 6.33
C VAL A 21 11.64 21.00 6.05
N PHE A 22 10.71 21.38 5.16
CA PHE A 22 9.57 20.55 4.77
C PHE A 22 9.81 19.71 3.49
N SER A 23 10.97 19.84 2.85
CA SER A 23 11.24 19.23 1.52
C SER A 23 11.77 17.80 1.55
N VAL A 24 11.98 17.17 2.70
CA VAL A 24 12.65 15.86 2.73
C VAL A 24 12.11 14.94 3.82
N SER A 25 11.04 14.23 3.48
CA SER A 25 10.88 12.83 3.90
C SER A 25 10.82 11.99 2.63
N GLN A 26 11.94 11.38 2.25
CA GLN A 26 11.90 10.33 1.23
C GLN A 26 11.31 9.09 1.89
N ILE A 27 10.06 8.82 1.55
CA ILE A 27 9.36 7.61 1.98
C ILE A 27 9.67 6.55 0.93
N MET A 28 10.35 5.49 1.34
CA MET A 28 10.63 4.35 0.47
C MET A 28 9.46 3.37 0.56
N ALA A 29 8.84 3.07 -0.57
CA ALA A 29 7.89 1.98 -0.73
C ALA A 29 8.53 0.88 -1.59
N LEU A 30 7.98 -0.33 -1.51
CA LEU A 30 8.32 -1.37 -2.47
C LEU A 30 7.81 -0.96 -3.86
N GLU A 31 8.52 -1.39 -4.89
CA GLU A 31 8.12 -1.15 -6.28
C GLU A 31 6.98 -2.13 -6.65
N THR A 32 6.12 -1.74 -7.59
CA THR A 32 4.90 -2.47 -7.97
C THR A 32 5.18 -3.93 -8.36
N ASP A 33 6.20 -4.20 -9.19
CA ASP A 33 6.61 -5.56 -9.56
C ASP A 33 7.12 -6.35 -8.35
N THR A 34 7.69 -5.66 -7.35
CA THR A 34 8.15 -6.32 -6.12
C THR A 34 6.99 -6.94 -5.33
N HIS A 35 5.81 -6.30 -5.32
CA HIS A 35 4.63 -6.88 -4.66
C HIS A 35 4.13 -8.14 -5.36
N ARG A 36 4.09 -8.11 -6.69
CA ARG A 36 3.77 -9.30 -7.51
C ARG A 36 4.74 -10.44 -7.20
N ASP A 37 6.04 -10.17 -7.22
CA ASP A 37 7.08 -11.18 -6.98
C ASP A 37 6.99 -11.80 -5.58
N ILE A 38 6.78 -10.98 -4.55
CA ILE A 38 6.59 -11.46 -3.17
C ILE A 38 5.36 -12.36 -3.09
N ASN A 39 4.23 -11.91 -3.64
CA ASN A 39 2.98 -12.65 -3.60
C ASN A 39 3.12 -14.00 -4.33
N GLU A 40 3.64 -14.01 -5.55
CA GLU A 40 3.89 -15.25 -6.30
C GLU A 40 4.85 -16.17 -5.54
N SER A 41 5.91 -15.64 -4.94
CA SER A 41 6.87 -16.41 -4.15
C SER A 41 6.21 -17.07 -2.93
N ILE A 42 5.35 -16.36 -2.19
CA ILE A 42 4.63 -16.94 -1.04
C ILE A 42 3.68 -18.05 -1.49
N VAL A 43 2.95 -17.87 -2.60
CA VAL A 43 2.07 -18.92 -3.13
C VAL A 43 2.88 -20.14 -3.56
N GLN A 44 4.05 -19.93 -4.15
CA GLN A 44 4.88 -21.00 -4.67
C GLN A 44 5.60 -21.79 -3.58
N ASN A 45 6.13 -21.09 -2.57
CA ASN A 45 7.07 -21.65 -1.60
C ASN A 45 6.46 -21.87 -0.21
N GLY A 46 5.33 -21.23 0.09
CA GLY A 46 4.76 -21.18 1.45
C GLY A 46 5.55 -20.25 2.39
N ILE A 47 5.07 -20.13 3.63
CA ILE A 47 5.68 -19.27 4.65
C ILE A 47 5.45 -19.86 6.05
N GLY A 48 6.50 -20.03 6.84
CA GLY A 48 6.37 -20.45 8.25
C GLY A 48 5.59 -21.76 8.48
N GLY A 49 5.68 -22.72 7.56
CA GLY A 49 4.92 -23.98 7.61
C GLY A 49 3.49 -23.90 7.04
N PHE A 50 3.01 -22.70 6.70
CA PHE A 50 1.79 -22.50 5.93
C PHE A 50 2.06 -22.69 4.43
N SER A 51 1.14 -23.38 3.75
CA SER A 51 1.11 -23.50 2.28
C SER A 51 -0.24 -23.05 1.78
N LEU A 52 -0.24 -21.97 1.00
CA LEU A 52 -1.48 -21.48 0.39
C LEU A 52 -2.08 -22.53 -0.54
N ASP A 53 -1.25 -23.23 -1.32
CA ASP A 53 -1.68 -24.33 -2.18
C ASP A 53 -2.47 -25.41 -1.40
N ASN A 54 -1.95 -25.84 -0.25
CA ASN A 54 -2.64 -26.80 0.61
C ASN A 54 -3.92 -26.22 1.20
N TYR A 55 -3.93 -24.95 1.57
CA TYR A 55 -5.13 -24.29 2.08
C TYR A 55 -6.23 -24.24 1.01
N LEU A 56 -5.89 -23.83 -0.22
CA LEU A 56 -6.82 -23.79 -1.35
C LEU A 56 -7.42 -25.18 -1.63
N LYS A 57 -6.59 -26.22 -1.63
CA LYS A 57 -7.01 -27.62 -1.83
C LYS A 57 -7.92 -28.12 -0.72
N ASN A 58 -7.48 -27.99 0.52
CA ASN A 58 -8.10 -28.68 1.64
C ASN A 58 -9.25 -27.91 2.29
N GLN A 59 -9.27 -26.57 2.16
CA GLN A 59 -10.26 -25.72 2.83
C GLN A 59 -11.24 -25.09 1.84
N LEU A 60 -10.79 -24.73 0.64
CA LEU A 60 -11.62 -24.06 -0.36
C LEU A 60 -12.08 -24.98 -1.50
N GLY A 61 -11.66 -26.26 -1.49
CA GLY A 61 -12.08 -27.26 -2.48
C GLY A 61 -11.49 -27.06 -3.89
N MET A 62 -10.48 -26.21 -4.03
CA MET A 62 -9.76 -25.99 -5.28
C MET A 62 -8.81 -27.16 -5.52
N GLN A 63 -9.24 -28.17 -6.28
CA GLN A 63 -8.52 -29.45 -6.41
C GLN A 63 -7.06 -29.29 -6.87
N ASP A 64 -6.81 -28.34 -7.78
CA ASP A 64 -5.47 -28.05 -8.29
C ASP A 64 -4.75 -26.95 -7.48
N GLY A 65 -5.37 -26.45 -6.41
CA GLY A 65 -4.85 -25.42 -5.52
C GLY A 65 -4.41 -24.18 -6.26
N LYS A 66 -3.14 -23.79 -6.13
CA LYS A 66 -2.58 -22.58 -6.77
C LYS A 66 -2.60 -22.64 -8.31
N ASP A 67 -2.66 -23.85 -8.87
CA ASP A 67 -2.69 -24.10 -10.31
C ASP A 67 -4.13 -24.16 -10.86
N THR A 68 -5.15 -24.00 -10.00
CA THR A 68 -6.54 -23.88 -10.42
C THR A 68 -6.70 -22.70 -11.37
N PHE A 69 -7.42 -22.89 -12.47
CA PHE A 69 -7.68 -21.82 -13.45
C PHE A 69 -9.03 -21.15 -13.19
N ILE A 70 -9.02 -19.82 -13.13
CA ILE A 70 -10.21 -18.97 -13.10
C ILE A 70 -10.07 -17.98 -14.26
N ASN A 71 -11.06 -17.94 -15.16
CA ASN A 71 -11.03 -17.10 -16.37
C ASN A 71 -9.72 -17.24 -17.17
N ASN A 72 -9.30 -18.48 -17.43
CA ASN A 72 -8.07 -18.82 -18.17
C ASN A 72 -6.76 -18.30 -17.54
N LYS A 73 -6.76 -17.97 -16.24
CA LYS A 73 -5.56 -17.59 -15.50
C LYS A 73 -5.46 -18.40 -14.21
N ALA A 74 -4.27 -18.92 -13.91
CA ALA A 74 -4.00 -19.68 -12.69
C ALA A 74 -4.17 -18.80 -11.45
N VAL A 75 -4.67 -19.36 -10.35
CA VAL A 75 -4.90 -18.65 -9.08
C VAL A 75 -3.63 -17.97 -8.58
N PHE A 76 -2.45 -18.60 -8.67
CA PHE A 76 -1.21 -17.94 -8.24
C PHE A 76 -0.92 -16.65 -9.01
N LYS A 77 -1.26 -16.59 -10.31
CA LYS A 77 -1.13 -15.38 -11.12
C LYS A 77 -2.15 -14.32 -10.73
N TRP A 78 -3.38 -14.72 -10.41
CA TRP A 78 -4.36 -13.78 -9.85
C TRP A 78 -3.89 -13.13 -8.55
N ILE A 79 -3.21 -13.88 -7.68
CA ILE A 79 -2.67 -13.37 -6.43
C ILE A 79 -1.48 -12.42 -6.66
N GLY A 80 -0.61 -12.74 -7.63
CA GLY A 80 0.44 -11.84 -8.09
C GLY A 80 -0.13 -10.52 -8.64
N ASP A 81 -1.09 -10.61 -9.56
CA ASP A 81 -1.77 -9.43 -10.14
C ASP A 81 -2.49 -8.59 -9.07
N GLY A 82 -3.08 -9.24 -8.06
CA GLY A 82 -3.72 -8.56 -6.94
C GLY A 82 -2.72 -7.74 -6.12
N GLY A 83 -1.48 -8.23 -5.96
CA GLY A 83 -0.42 -7.48 -5.26
C GLY A 83 -0.02 -6.21 -5.99
N GLU A 84 0.16 -6.28 -7.31
CA GLU A 84 0.42 -5.10 -8.16
C GLU A 84 -0.76 -4.12 -8.15
N PHE A 85 -2.00 -4.62 -8.23
CA PHE A 85 -3.20 -3.79 -8.27
C PHE A 85 -3.43 -2.95 -7.00
N GLU A 86 -2.88 -3.35 -5.85
CA GLU A 86 -2.97 -2.54 -4.61
C GLU A 86 -2.26 -1.18 -4.76
N ASP A 87 -1.28 -1.07 -5.65
CA ASP A 87 -0.57 0.19 -5.89
C ASP A 87 -1.22 1.11 -6.95
N ASP A 88 -2.43 0.77 -7.44
CA ASP A 88 -3.14 1.59 -8.43
C ASP A 88 -3.92 2.76 -7.78
N GLY A 89 -3.90 3.92 -8.46
CA GLY A 89 -4.65 5.12 -8.08
C GLY A 89 -4.24 5.73 -6.74
N LEU A 90 -5.21 5.87 -5.81
CA LEU A 90 -5.01 6.50 -4.49
C LEU A 90 -4.73 5.48 -3.37
N ARG A 91 -4.91 4.18 -3.62
CA ARG A 91 -4.71 3.09 -2.65
C ARG A 91 -3.31 3.04 -2.01
N PRO A 92 -2.20 3.36 -2.71
CA PRO A 92 -0.88 3.41 -2.08
C PRO A 92 -0.80 4.31 -0.84
N ARG A 93 -1.67 5.33 -0.74
CA ARG A 93 -1.69 6.24 0.42
C ARG A 93 -2.08 5.48 1.69
N SER A 94 -2.87 4.43 1.58
CA SER A 94 -3.27 3.58 2.71
C SER A 94 -2.21 2.55 3.11
N HIS A 95 -1.13 2.38 2.33
CA HIS A 95 -0.05 1.41 2.63
C HIS A 95 0.80 1.82 3.83
N PHE A 96 0.70 3.08 4.25
CA PHE A 96 1.39 3.60 5.42
C PHE A 96 0.50 3.47 6.66
N LEU A 97 1.14 3.30 7.82
CA LEU A 97 0.47 3.30 9.10
C LEU A 97 1.15 4.32 10.01
N ASN A 98 0.40 5.31 10.44
CA ASN A 98 0.77 6.10 11.60
C ASN A 98 0.22 5.40 12.87
N PRO A 99 1.06 4.75 13.69
CA PRO A 99 0.60 3.98 14.84
C PRO A 99 0.00 4.82 15.97
N LEU A 100 0.13 6.15 15.91
CA LEU A 100 -0.46 7.06 16.90
C LEU A 100 -1.90 7.44 16.53
N THR A 101 -2.28 7.31 15.26
CA THR A 101 -3.57 7.80 14.74
C THR A 101 -4.33 6.76 13.91
N ASN A 102 -3.71 5.62 13.61
CA ASN A 102 -4.19 4.56 12.70
C ASN A 102 -4.48 5.01 11.26
N GLN A 103 -3.99 6.19 10.87
CA GLN A 103 -4.20 6.75 9.54
C GLN A 103 -3.09 6.35 8.55
N GLY A 104 -3.45 6.41 7.27
CA GLY A 104 -2.53 6.31 6.14
C GLY A 104 -1.64 7.54 5.95
N LEU A 105 -0.96 7.59 4.81
CA LEU A 105 -0.19 8.75 4.38
C LEU A 105 -1.09 9.99 4.36
N VAL A 106 -0.55 11.12 4.83
CA VAL A 106 -1.21 12.43 4.94
C VAL A 106 -2.51 12.49 5.78
N GLY A 107 -2.89 11.42 6.47
CA GLY A 107 -4.03 11.44 7.42
C GLY A 107 -5.41 11.51 6.77
N ILE A 108 -5.51 11.29 5.46
CA ILE A 108 -6.75 11.43 4.68
C ILE A 108 -7.50 10.08 4.56
N CYS A 109 -6.75 8.98 4.47
CA CYS A 109 -7.29 7.63 4.32
C CYS A 109 -7.02 6.81 5.59
N TYR A 110 -7.82 5.77 5.83
CA TYR A 110 -7.48 4.77 6.82
C TYR A 110 -6.22 4.02 6.38
N SER A 111 -5.39 3.60 7.33
CA SER A 111 -4.33 2.66 7.00
C SER A 111 -4.94 1.32 6.54
N ALA A 112 -4.23 0.59 5.70
CA ALA A 112 -4.66 -0.73 5.23
C ALA A 112 -4.87 -1.70 6.40
N LEU A 113 -4.10 -1.55 7.48
CA LEU A 113 -4.28 -2.31 8.71
C LEU A 113 -5.63 -2.02 9.36
N GLU A 114 -5.97 -0.74 9.56
CA GLU A 114 -7.23 -0.35 10.20
C GLU A 114 -8.42 -0.88 9.40
N TRP A 115 -8.42 -0.71 8.08
CA TRP A 115 -9.47 -1.25 7.22
C TRP A 115 -9.58 -2.78 7.28
N ALA A 116 -8.45 -3.48 7.26
CA ALA A 116 -8.45 -4.95 7.32
C ALA A 116 -9.05 -5.47 8.63
N THR A 117 -9.05 -4.64 9.69
CA THR A 117 -9.64 -4.95 10.99
C THR A 117 -11.08 -4.46 11.16
N LEU A 118 -11.64 -3.72 10.19
CA LEU A 118 -13.04 -3.32 10.24
C LEU A 118 -13.98 -4.54 10.19
N PRO A 119 -15.19 -4.44 10.76
CA PRO A 119 -16.18 -5.50 10.65
C PRO A 119 -16.48 -5.86 9.20
N VAL A 120 -16.72 -7.15 8.96
CA VAL A 120 -17.11 -7.66 7.64
C VAL A 120 -18.35 -6.90 7.14
N GLY A 121 -18.28 -6.41 5.90
CA GLY A 121 -19.34 -5.62 5.28
C GLY A 121 -19.19 -4.10 5.43
N VAL A 122 -18.26 -3.63 6.27
CA VAL A 122 -17.93 -2.20 6.42
C VAL A 122 -16.72 -1.78 5.57
N GLN A 123 -15.99 -2.76 5.02
CA GLN A 123 -14.74 -2.62 4.26
C GLN A 123 -14.96 -2.06 2.84
N GLY A 124 -15.67 -0.94 2.70
CA GLY A 124 -15.99 -0.31 1.42
C GLY A 124 -14.82 0.44 0.78
N SER A 125 -14.90 0.66 -0.54
CA SER A 125 -13.91 1.43 -1.31
C SER A 125 -13.83 2.89 -0.90
N GLU A 126 -14.88 3.44 -0.30
CA GLU A 126 -14.94 4.82 0.21
C GLU A 126 -13.95 5.08 1.35
N HIS A 127 -13.50 4.03 2.04
CA HIS A 127 -12.47 4.08 3.08
C HIS A 127 -11.05 3.90 2.51
N TYR A 128 -10.95 3.57 1.23
CA TYR A 128 -9.76 3.19 0.47
C TYR A 128 -9.41 4.15 -0.69
N SER A 129 -10.22 5.22 -0.88
CA SER A 129 -10.08 6.20 -1.96
C SER A 129 -9.51 7.52 -1.45
#